data_AF-A0A8T4C7I1-F1
#
_entry.id   AF-A0A8T4C7I1-F1
#
_cell.length_a   1.000
_cell.length_b   1.000
_cell.length_c   1.000
_cell.angle_alpha   90.00
_cell.angle_beta   90.00
_cell.angle_gamma   90.00
#
_symmetry.space_group_name_H-M   'P 1'
#
loop_
_entity.id
_entity.type
_entity.pdbx_description
1 polymer ?
#
loop_
_entity_poly.entity_id
_entity_poly.type
_entity_poly.pdbx_seq_one_letter_code
_entity_poly.pdbx_strand_id
1 'polypeptide(L)'
;MIDFVEAVKRPWKTDPITIVLGTLFAVFAPLRPLLHGLGVESARRTQSGNETMPHFSDFVDMYLSGLLVIVVGVLFFIPALVVLLLGAIITIPLVWSIFISLTQNPILSVQSFIGLLVNGAVFGALALILTFFAMLMAPIGIQLFAHDKRIGSAFQLSKIWKVISMSDYWITWLLLMAYGVVLIGVVAILSIPSFNALSELFMGAATYTWWMTSYIMFGEVVKDSGVLHGHASHHVKSIKHASAKRSLAKKKKK
;
A
#
# COMPACT_ATOMS: atom_id res chain seq x y z
N MET A 1 -10.16 -18.32 0.41
CA MET A 1 -11.15 -17.45 1.08
C MET A 1 -10.44 -16.86 2.26
N ILE A 2 -10.32 -15.54 2.27
CA ILE A 2 -9.51 -14.80 3.22
C ILE A 2 -10.17 -14.85 4.60
N ASP A 3 -9.42 -15.26 5.62
CA ASP A 3 -9.86 -15.15 7.01
C ASP A 3 -9.57 -13.75 7.54
N PHE A 4 -10.49 -12.83 7.28
CA PHE A 4 -10.37 -11.44 7.71
C PHE A 4 -10.35 -11.28 9.23
N VAL A 5 -11.06 -12.15 9.95
CA VAL A 5 -11.12 -12.10 11.42
C VAL A 5 -9.75 -12.44 11.99
N GLU A 6 -9.13 -13.49 11.47
CA GLU A 6 -7.78 -13.86 11.87
C GLU A 6 -6.77 -12.78 11.48
N ALA A 7 -6.87 -12.19 10.28
CA ALA A 7 -5.99 -11.11 9.85
C ALA A 7 -6.01 -9.88 10.79
N VAL A 8 -7.19 -9.48 11.30
CA VAL A 8 -7.33 -8.38 12.28
C VAL A 8 -6.76 -8.76 13.65
N LYS A 9 -6.87 -10.04 14.05
CA LYS A 9 -6.38 -10.52 15.36
C LYS A 9 -4.87 -10.73 15.38
N ARG A 10 -4.25 -11.09 14.25
CA ARG A 10 -2.81 -11.45 14.16
C ARG A 10 -1.88 -10.42 14.80
N PRO A 11 -1.98 -9.09 14.56
CA PRO A 11 -1.10 -8.12 15.20
C PRO A 11 -1.11 -8.18 16.74
N TRP A 12 -2.25 -8.53 17.33
CA TRP A 12 -2.45 -8.62 18.79
C TRP A 12 -2.01 -9.94 19.41
N LYS A 13 -1.82 -11.00 18.60
CA LYS A 13 -1.30 -12.30 19.05
C LYS A 13 0.23 -12.35 19.15
N THR A 14 0.90 -11.25 18.80
CA THR A 14 2.36 -11.15 18.82
C THR A 14 2.86 -10.90 20.24
N ASP A 15 4.16 -11.15 20.48
CA ASP A 15 4.82 -10.78 21.72
C ASP A 15 4.55 -9.32 22.12
N PRO A 16 4.28 -9.04 23.42
CA PRO A 16 4.05 -7.70 23.91
C PRO A 16 5.18 -6.72 23.56
N ILE A 17 6.43 -7.20 23.54
CA ILE A 17 7.61 -6.39 23.19
C ILE A 17 7.50 -5.88 21.75
N THR A 18 7.07 -6.72 20.80
CA THR A 18 6.89 -6.31 19.40
C THR A 18 5.78 -5.28 19.27
N ILE A 19 4.70 -5.40 20.03
CA ILE A 19 3.60 -4.42 20.04
C ILE A 19 4.09 -3.07 20.58
N VAL A 20 4.84 -3.08 21.68
CA VAL A 20 5.40 -1.86 22.30
C VAL A 20 6.40 -1.19 21.36
N LEU A 21 7.38 -1.93 20.84
CA LEU A 21 8.35 -1.40 19.87
C LEU A 21 7.67 -0.91 18.60
N GLY A 22 6.68 -1.66 18.10
CA GLY A 22 5.88 -1.27 16.94
C GLY A 22 5.15 0.04 17.16
N THR A 23 4.54 0.22 18.34
CA THR A 23 3.88 1.46 18.74
C THR A 23 4.87 2.62 18.80
N LEU A 24 6.03 2.42 19.44
CA LEU A 24 7.07 3.45 19.56
C LEU A 24 7.61 3.89 18.20
N PHE A 25 7.85 2.94 17.29
CA PHE A 25 8.32 3.26 15.93
C PHE A 25 7.25 3.94 15.07
N ALA A 26 5.96 3.75 15.37
CA ALA A 26 4.87 4.42 14.66
C ALA A 26 4.84 5.92 15.00
N VAL A 27 5.02 6.23 16.29
CA VAL A 27 5.10 7.60 16.80
C VAL A 27 6.35 8.29 16.24
N PHE A 28 7.51 7.63 16.31
CA PHE A 28 8.78 8.24 15.91
C PHE A 28 9.03 8.14 14.40
N ALA A 29 8.74 9.22 13.67
CA ALA A 29 8.78 9.23 12.20
C ALA A 29 10.06 8.67 11.54
N PRO A 30 11.28 8.96 12.02
CA PRO A 30 12.51 8.37 11.45
C PRO A 30 12.61 6.84 11.54
N LEU A 31 11.88 6.21 12.47
CA LEU A 31 11.86 4.76 12.69
C LEU A 31 10.70 4.05 12.00
N ARG A 32 9.78 4.77 11.36
CA ARG A 32 8.69 4.18 10.55
C ARG A 32 9.15 3.21 9.46
N PRO A 33 10.33 3.35 8.82
CA PRO A 33 10.84 2.31 7.94
C PRO A 33 10.92 0.93 8.60
N LEU A 34 11.27 0.83 9.89
CA LEU A 34 11.28 -0.47 10.59
C LEU A 34 9.90 -1.14 10.59
N LEU A 35 8.83 -0.36 10.75
CA LEU A 35 7.46 -0.87 10.70
C LEU A 35 7.09 -1.40 9.32
N HIS A 36 7.46 -0.68 8.26
CA HIS A 36 7.26 -1.18 6.90
C HIS A 36 8.07 -2.45 6.65
N GLY A 37 9.29 -2.56 7.20
CA GLY A 37 10.10 -3.77 7.14
C GLY A 37 9.42 -4.97 7.81
N LEU A 38 8.91 -4.77 9.03
CA LEU A 38 8.11 -5.77 9.73
C LEU A 38 6.86 -6.16 8.93
N GLY A 39 6.20 -5.18 8.31
CA GLY A 39 5.05 -5.37 7.44
C GLY A 39 5.37 -6.20 6.19
N VAL A 40 6.50 -5.93 5.53
CA VAL A 40 7.01 -6.71 4.40
C VAL A 40 7.27 -8.16 4.81
N GLU A 41 7.88 -8.37 5.98
CA GLU A 41 8.12 -9.72 6.48
C GLU A 41 6.80 -10.44 6.79
N SER A 42 5.84 -9.73 7.39
CA SER A 42 4.50 -10.25 7.71
C SER A 42 3.75 -10.65 6.45
N ALA A 43 3.79 -9.80 5.42
CA ALA A 43 3.26 -10.06 4.09
C ALA A 43 3.90 -11.29 3.45
N ARG A 44 5.23 -11.38 3.47
CA ARG A 44 5.98 -12.52 2.90
C ARG A 44 5.61 -13.83 3.59
N ARG A 45 5.54 -13.85 4.92
CA ARG A 45 5.12 -15.04 5.69
C ARG A 45 3.69 -15.42 5.35
N THR A 46 2.78 -14.46 5.33
CA THR A 46 1.37 -14.64 4.96
C THR A 46 1.24 -15.28 3.56
N GLN A 47 1.95 -14.74 2.58
CA GLN A 47 1.99 -15.24 1.20
C GLN A 47 2.56 -16.67 1.11
N SER A 48 3.50 -17.02 1.98
CA SER A 48 4.06 -18.38 2.08
C SER A 48 3.15 -19.37 2.85
N GLY A 49 2.02 -18.92 3.39
CA GLY A 49 1.14 -19.73 4.23
C GLY A 49 1.59 -19.87 5.69
N ASN A 50 2.56 -19.06 6.13
CA ASN A 50 2.98 -18.99 7.51
C ASN A 50 2.25 -17.83 8.22
N GLU A 51 1.42 -18.17 9.20
CA GLU A 51 0.58 -17.21 9.92
C GLU A 51 1.28 -16.60 11.15
N THR A 52 2.52 -17.00 11.44
CA THR A 52 3.28 -16.47 12.57
C THR A 52 3.78 -15.06 12.31
N MET A 53 3.48 -14.14 13.22
CA MET A 53 3.97 -12.77 13.16
C MET A 53 5.50 -12.74 13.33
N PRO A 54 6.22 -11.92 12.55
CA PRO A 54 7.64 -11.71 12.75
C PRO A 54 7.92 -10.90 14.03
N HIS A 55 9.08 -11.14 14.62
CA HIS A 55 9.64 -10.31 15.69
C HIS A 55 10.63 -9.33 15.08
N PHE A 56 10.95 -8.25 15.80
CA PHE A 56 12.05 -7.37 15.43
C PHE A 56 13.40 -8.10 15.59
N SER A 57 13.82 -8.80 14.54
CA SER A 57 15.16 -9.32 14.36
C SER A 57 15.83 -8.58 13.21
N ASP A 58 17.16 -8.46 13.24
CA ASP A 58 17.93 -7.84 12.15
C ASP A 58 17.42 -6.45 11.73
N PHE A 59 17.45 -5.50 12.69
CA PHE A 59 16.96 -4.13 12.49
C PHE A 59 17.43 -3.48 11.19
N VAL A 60 18.67 -3.75 10.76
CA VAL A 60 19.22 -3.21 9.52
C VAL A 60 18.47 -3.73 8.28
N ASP A 61 18.22 -5.03 8.17
CA ASP A 61 17.50 -5.60 7.01
C ASP A 61 16.05 -5.13 6.99
N MET A 62 15.40 -5.06 8.16
CA MET A 62 14.06 -4.52 8.29
C MET A 62 14.00 -3.03 7.90
N TYR A 63 14.95 -2.24 8.39
CA TYR A 63 15.01 -0.81 8.08
C TYR A 63 15.19 -0.59 6.57
N LEU A 64 16.13 -1.29 5.95
CA LEU A 64 16.38 -1.21 4.51
C LEU A 64 15.16 -1.68 3.70
N SER A 65 14.54 -2.80 4.09
CA SER A 65 13.34 -3.30 3.43
C SER A 65 12.18 -2.30 3.50
N GLY A 66 11.96 -1.68 4.65
CA GLY A 66 10.92 -0.67 4.78
C GLY A 66 11.27 0.67 4.14
N LEU A 67 12.54 1.05 4.07
CA LEU A 67 12.98 2.20 3.29
C LEU A 67 12.67 1.99 1.81
N LEU A 68 12.91 0.78 1.29
CA LEU A 68 12.54 0.41 -0.08
C LEU A 68 11.03 0.43 -0.32
N VAL A 69 10.21 0.06 0.67
CA VAL A 69 8.74 0.24 0.59
C VAL A 69 8.38 1.72 0.44
N ILE A 70 8.99 2.60 1.21
CA ILE A 70 8.73 4.05 1.10
C ILE A 70 9.14 4.53 -0.29
N VAL A 71 10.30 4.11 -0.80
CA VAL A 71 10.75 4.42 -2.16
C VAL A 71 9.74 3.92 -3.19
N VAL A 72 9.27 2.68 -3.10
CA VAL A 72 8.22 2.13 -3.98
C VAL A 72 6.96 2.98 -3.89
N GLY A 73 6.51 3.34 -2.69
CA GLY A 73 5.38 4.22 -2.46
C GLY A 73 5.55 5.55 -3.21
N VAL A 74 6.65 6.26 -2.97
CA VAL A 74 6.97 7.53 -3.64
C VAL A 74 6.99 7.40 -5.16
N LEU A 75 7.61 6.33 -5.70
CA LEU A 75 7.66 6.07 -7.14
C LEU A 75 6.26 5.94 -7.77
N PHE A 76 5.27 5.38 -7.05
CA PHE A 76 3.88 5.34 -7.52
C PHE A 76 3.24 6.73 -7.62
N PHE A 77 3.64 7.69 -6.78
CA PHE A 77 3.11 9.07 -6.81
C PHE A 77 3.84 9.99 -7.80
N ILE A 78 4.98 9.59 -8.38
CA ILE A 78 5.74 10.42 -9.32
C ILE A 78 4.87 10.95 -10.48
N PRO A 79 4.04 10.14 -11.16
CA PRO A 79 3.20 10.64 -12.26
C PRO A 79 2.28 11.79 -11.82
N ALA A 80 1.67 11.68 -10.63
CA ALA A 80 0.81 12.74 -10.09
C ALA A 80 1.61 14.00 -9.76
N LEU A 81 2.81 13.85 -9.19
CA LEU A 81 3.72 14.96 -8.90
C LEU A 81 4.17 15.67 -10.17
N VAL A 82 4.50 14.93 -11.23
CA VAL A 82 4.90 15.50 -12.53
C VAL A 82 3.75 16.34 -13.10
N VAL A 83 2.50 15.85 -13.06
CA VAL A 83 1.34 16.61 -13.53
C VAL A 83 1.12 17.88 -12.70
N LEU A 84 1.25 17.81 -11.36
CA LEU A 84 1.16 19.01 -10.51
C LEU A 84 2.24 20.03 -10.82
N LEU A 85 3.49 19.59 -11.01
CA LEU A 85 4.59 20.48 -11.34
C LEU A 85 4.40 21.15 -12.71
N LEU A 86 3.95 20.40 -13.71
CA LEU A 86 3.61 20.97 -15.02
C LEU A 86 2.47 21.98 -14.91
N GLY A 87 1.42 21.67 -14.14
CA GLY A 87 0.34 22.61 -13.86
C GLY A 87 0.81 23.88 -13.15
N ALA A 88 1.70 23.75 -12.17
CA ALA A 88 2.31 24.89 -11.49
C ALA A 88 3.13 25.76 -12.44
N ILE A 89 3.99 25.15 -13.28
CA ILE A 89 4.81 25.87 -14.26
C ILE A 89 3.93 26.67 -15.24
N ILE A 90 2.83 26.08 -15.70
CA ILE A 90 1.89 26.72 -16.64
C ILE A 90 1.08 27.83 -15.97
N THR A 91 0.75 27.69 -14.68
CA THR A 91 -0.08 28.66 -13.95
C THR A 91 0.70 29.85 -13.37
N ILE A 92 2.00 29.71 -13.12
CA ILE A 92 2.85 30.79 -12.61
C ILE A 92 2.76 32.09 -13.44
N PRO A 93 2.87 32.06 -14.79
CA PRO A 93 2.70 33.26 -15.61
C PRO A 93 1.33 33.92 -15.49
N LEU A 94 0.27 33.12 -15.27
CA LEU A 94 -1.10 33.62 -15.09
C LEU A 94 -1.26 34.32 -13.74
N VAL A 95 -0.63 33.80 -12.68
CA VAL A 95 -0.58 34.49 -11.39
C VAL A 95 0.11 35.84 -11.55
N TRP A 96 1.23 35.88 -12.27
CA TRP A 96 1.97 37.12 -12.53
C TRP A 96 1.17 38.12 -13.37
N SER A 97 0.44 37.66 -14.39
CA SER A 97 -0.39 38.53 -15.24
C SER A 97 -1.55 39.16 -14.47
N ILE A 98 -2.11 38.47 -13.47
CA ILE A 98 -3.14 39.02 -12.57
C ILE A 98 -2.57 40.22 -11.79
N PHE A 99 -1.39 40.08 -11.17
CA PHE A 99 -0.76 41.16 -10.40
C PHE A 99 -0.50 42.41 -11.25
N ILE A 100 0.00 42.25 -12.48
CA ILE A 100 0.20 43.39 -13.40
C ILE A 100 -1.14 44.01 -13.80
N SER A 101 -2.11 43.17 -14.21
CA SER A 101 -3.37 43.63 -14.78
C SER A 101 -4.29 44.32 -13.78
N LEU A 102 -4.19 44.02 -12.49
CA LEU A 102 -4.96 44.69 -11.43
C LEU A 102 -4.77 46.21 -11.41
N THR A 103 -3.61 46.70 -11.86
CA THR A 103 -3.30 48.13 -11.88
C THR A 103 -3.59 48.80 -13.22
N GLN A 104 -3.66 48.03 -14.30
CA GLN A 104 -3.69 48.57 -15.67
C GLN A 104 -5.02 48.32 -16.39
N ASN A 105 -5.65 47.16 -16.17
CA ASN A 105 -6.90 46.78 -16.83
C ASN A 105 -7.65 45.72 -16.01
N PRO A 106 -8.71 46.13 -15.27
CA PRO A 106 -9.49 45.21 -14.44
C PRO A 106 -10.14 44.05 -15.22
N ILE A 107 -10.53 44.26 -16.48
CA ILE A 107 -11.17 43.22 -17.30
C ILE A 107 -10.17 42.10 -17.65
N LEU A 108 -8.92 42.46 -17.98
CA LEU A 108 -7.86 41.47 -18.24
C LEU A 108 -7.49 40.67 -16.99
N SER A 109 -7.62 41.26 -15.80
CA SER A 109 -7.40 40.55 -14.53
C SER A 109 -8.45 39.46 -14.28
N VAL A 110 -9.73 39.72 -14.60
CA VAL A 110 -10.81 38.73 -14.48
C VAL A 110 -10.59 37.56 -15.44
N GLN A 111 -10.20 37.83 -16.69
CA GLN A 111 -9.91 36.77 -17.67
C GLN A 111 -8.72 35.91 -17.23
N SER A 112 -7.64 36.52 -16.73
CA SER A 112 -6.47 35.80 -16.22
C SER A 112 -6.82 34.95 -14.99
N PHE A 113 -7.68 35.46 -14.11
CA PHE A 113 -8.18 34.72 -12.95
C PHE A 113 -9.02 33.50 -13.35
N ILE A 114 -9.93 33.64 -14.32
CA ILE A 114 -10.69 32.50 -14.87
C ILE A 114 -9.72 31.47 -15.48
N GLY A 115 -8.72 31.92 -16.24
CA GLY A 115 -7.69 31.04 -16.80
C GLY A 115 -6.91 30.28 -15.73
N LEU A 116 -6.56 30.93 -14.63
CA LEU A 116 -5.92 30.30 -13.47
C LEU A 116 -6.81 29.21 -12.87
N LEU A 117 -8.09 29.51 -12.64
CA LEU A 117 -9.05 28.55 -12.07
C LEU A 117 -9.25 27.33 -12.98
N VAL A 118 -9.43 27.55 -14.29
CA VAL A 118 -9.62 26.46 -15.25
C VAL A 118 -8.39 25.57 -15.32
N ASN A 119 -7.19 26.16 -15.48
CA ASN A 119 -5.96 25.38 -15.52
C ASN A 119 -5.69 24.66 -14.20
N GLY A 120 -5.84 25.35 -13.08
CA GLY A 120 -5.70 24.77 -11.74
C GLY A 120 -6.65 23.60 -11.53
N ALA A 121 -7.91 23.72 -11.95
CA ALA A 121 -8.90 22.65 -11.87
C ALA A 121 -8.53 21.45 -12.76
N VAL A 122 -8.08 21.67 -14.00
CA VAL A 122 -7.72 20.58 -14.92
C VAL A 122 -6.49 19.81 -14.41
N PHE A 123 -5.40 20.50 -14.07
CA PHE A 123 -4.19 19.84 -13.57
C PHE A 123 -4.41 19.23 -12.19
N GLY A 124 -5.16 19.93 -11.32
CA GLY A 124 -5.53 19.42 -10.00
C GLY A 124 -6.37 18.14 -10.10
N ALA A 125 -7.40 18.13 -10.95
CA ALA A 125 -8.23 16.95 -11.18
C ALA A 125 -7.42 15.78 -11.74
N LEU A 126 -6.55 16.02 -12.72
CA LEU A 126 -5.70 14.98 -13.30
C LEU A 126 -4.72 14.40 -12.27
N ALA A 127 -4.10 15.25 -11.45
CA ALA A 127 -3.21 14.82 -10.38
C ALA A 127 -3.94 14.04 -9.29
N LEU A 128 -5.17 14.43 -8.94
CA LEU A 128 -6.02 13.68 -8.01
C LEU A 128 -6.37 12.29 -8.55
N ILE A 129 -6.71 12.19 -9.85
CA ILE A 129 -6.98 10.91 -10.51
C ILE A 129 -5.73 10.01 -10.46
N LEU A 130 -4.56 10.54 -10.82
CA LEU A 130 -3.30 9.77 -10.78
C LEU A 130 -2.92 9.36 -9.36
N THR A 131 -3.14 10.24 -8.39
CA THR A 131 -2.95 9.96 -6.96
C THR A 131 -3.86 8.83 -6.51
N PHE A 132 -5.12 8.84 -6.92
CA PHE A 132 -6.07 7.78 -6.61
C PHE A 132 -5.63 6.44 -7.21
N PHE A 133 -5.17 6.42 -8.47
CA PHE A 133 -4.61 5.21 -9.07
C PHE A 133 -3.36 4.72 -8.31
N ALA A 134 -2.46 5.62 -7.91
CA ALA A 134 -1.30 5.28 -7.10
C ALA A 134 -1.71 4.64 -5.76
N MET A 135 -2.70 5.19 -5.08
CA MET A 135 -3.23 4.65 -3.83
C MET A 135 -3.83 3.25 -3.99
N LEU A 136 -4.51 2.98 -5.10
CA LEU A 136 -5.03 1.64 -5.39
C LEU A 136 -3.92 0.65 -5.74
N MET A 137 -2.93 1.04 -6.53
CA MET A 137 -1.91 0.11 -7.03
C MET A 137 -0.79 -0.15 -6.02
N ALA A 138 -0.43 0.83 -5.20
CA ALA A 138 0.71 0.76 -4.30
C ALA A 138 0.65 -0.40 -3.29
N PRO A 139 -0.49 -0.71 -2.61
CA PRO A 139 -0.54 -1.83 -1.67
C PRO A 139 -0.16 -3.15 -2.33
N ILE A 140 -0.67 -3.45 -3.53
CA ILE A 140 -0.34 -4.68 -4.25
C ILE A 140 1.09 -4.66 -4.78
N GLY A 141 1.58 -3.50 -5.25
CA GLY A 141 2.99 -3.35 -5.63
C GLY A 141 3.93 -3.68 -4.46
N ILE A 142 3.61 -3.20 -3.26
CA ILE A 142 4.36 -3.49 -2.03
C ILE A 142 4.32 -4.99 -1.70
N GLN A 143 3.18 -5.66 -1.91
CA GLN A 143 3.08 -7.12 -1.71
C GLN A 143 3.93 -7.92 -2.69
N LEU A 144 3.98 -7.52 -3.96
CA LEU A 144 4.86 -8.15 -4.97
C LEU A 144 6.34 -7.88 -4.68
N PHE A 145 6.66 -6.71 -4.14
CA PHE A 145 7.99 -6.42 -3.61
C PHE A 145 8.35 -7.31 -2.42
N ALA A 146 7.42 -7.51 -1.48
CA ALA A 146 7.65 -8.34 -0.31
C ALA A 146 7.97 -9.80 -0.68
N HIS A 147 7.36 -10.32 -1.75
CA HIS A 147 7.65 -11.65 -2.27
C HIS A 147 9.03 -11.75 -2.94
N ASP A 148 9.30 -10.87 -3.91
CA ASP A 148 10.47 -10.99 -4.80
C ASP A 148 11.73 -10.27 -4.30
N LYS A 149 11.60 -9.40 -3.28
CA LYS A 149 12.65 -8.49 -2.76
C LYS A 149 13.34 -7.63 -3.84
N ARG A 150 12.65 -7.32 -4.94
CA ARG A 150 13.16 -6.50 -6.06
C ARG A 150 12.23 -5.32 -6.30
N ILE A 151 12.75 -4.10 -6.34
CA ILE A 151 11.94 -2.89 -6.57
C ILE A 151 11.11 -3.01 -7.87
N GLY A 152 11.71 -3.56 -8.93
CA GLY A 152 11.03 -3.76 -10.21
C GLY A 152 9.81 -4.70 -10.16
N SER A 153 9.69 -5.58 -9.17
CA SER A 153 8.49 -6.42 -9.02
C SER A 153 7.27 -5.63 -8.57
N ALA A 154 7.49 -4.52 -7.85
CA ALA A 154 6.42 -3.64 -7.40
C ALA A 154 5.66 -2.97 -8.54
N PHE A 155 6.26 -2.86 -9.73
CA PHE A 155 5.70 -2.16 -10.90
C PHE A 155 5.20 -3.11 -11.98
N GLN A 156 4.97 -4.39 -11.65
CA GLN A 156 4.40 -5.36 -12.58
C GLN A 156 2.89 -5.09 -12.75
N LEU A 157 2.54 -4.05 -13.53
CA LEU A 157 1.18 -3.55 -13.70
C LEU A 157 0.20 -4.64 -14.14
N SER A 158 0.65 -5.60 -14.96
CA SER A 158 -0.17 -6.73 -15.39
C SER A 158 -0.61 -7.63 -14.23
N LYS A 159 0.28 -7.91 -13.27
CA LYS A 159 -0.05 -8.67 -12.06
C LYS A 159 -0.94 -7.86 -11.13
N ILE A 160 -0.62 -6.58 -10.95
CA ILE A 160 -1.39 -5.67 -10.09
C ILE A 160 -2.84 -5.58 -10.59
N TRP A 161 -3.04 -5.35 -11.89
CA TRP A 161 -4.35 -5.23 -12.50
C TRP A 161 -5.18 -6.50 -12.32
N LYS A 162 -4.55 -7.67 -12.46
CA LYS A 162 -5.20 -8.96 -12.21
C LYS A 162 -5.72 -9.06 -10.76
N VAL A 163 -4.94 -8.61 -9.78
CA VAL A 163 -5.35 -8.64 -8.36
C VAL A 163 -6.46 -7.62 -8.08
N ILE A 164 -6.33 -6.39 -8.57
CA ILE A 164 -7.33 -5.32 -8.38
C ILE A 164 -8.69 -5.68 -8.99
N SER A 165 -8.69 -6.46 -10.07
CA SER A 165 -9.94 -6.94 -10.69
C SER A 165 -10.71 -7.98 -9.87
N MET A 166 -10.14 -8.51 -8.78
CA MET A 166 -10.79 -9.48 -7.92
C MET A 166 -11.74 -8.81 -6.91
N SER A 167 -12.85 -9.46 -6.58
CA SER A 167 -13.77 -9.01 -5.53
C SER A 167 -13.10 -8.86 -4.17
N ASP A 168 -12.22 -9.80 -3.85
CA ASP A 168 -11.57 -9.90 -2.53
C ASP A 168 -10.67 -8.70 -2.24
N TYR A 169 -10.12 -8.07 -3.28
CA TYR A 169 -9.36 -6.84 -3.16
C TYR A 169 -10.23 -5.67 -2.67
N TRP A 170 -11.41 -5.49 -3.26
CA TRP A 170 -12.33 -4.41 -2.89
C TRP A 170 -12.98 -4.65 -1.52
N ILE A 171 -13.28 -5.91 -1.21
CA ILE A 171 -13.74 -6.31 0.13
C ILE A 171 -12.66 -5.97 1.17
N THR A 172 -11.39 -6.28 0.88
CA THR A 172 -10.26 -5.94 1.76
C THR A 172 -10.14 -4.44 1.99
N TRP A 173 -10.25 -3.63 0.94
CA TRP A 173 -10.23 -2.17 1.07
C TRP A 173 -11.37 -1.64 1.94
N LEU A 174 -12.59 -2.13 1.73
CA LEU A 174 -13.75 -1.71 2.50
C LEU A 174 -13.62 -2.11 3.98
N LEU A 175 -13.15 -3.33 4.25
CA LEU A 175 -12.92 -3.82 5.62
C LEU A 175 -11.81 -3.07 6.32
N LEU A 176 -10.71 -2.76 5.62
CA LEU A 176 -9.68 -1.87 6.16
C LEU A 176 -10.33 -0.52 6.47
N MET A 177 -11.01 0.16 5.55
CA MET A 177 -11.65 1.45 5.86
C MET A 177 -12.55 1.42 7.10
N ALA A 178 -13.40 0.39 7.21
CA ALA A 178 -14.24 0.19 8.40
C ALA A 178 -13.40 -0.01 9.68
N TYR A 179 -12.35 -0.83 9.62
CA TYR A 179 -11.41 -1.04 10.73
C TYR A 179 -10.71 0.26 11.14
N GLY A 180 -10.41 1.14 10.18
CA GLY A 180 -9.72 2.41 10.42
C GLY A 180 -10.59 3.40 11.16
N VAL A 181 -11.87 3.48 10.77
CA VAL A 181 -12.88 4.27 11.49
C VAL A 181 -13.03 3.78 12.93
N VAL A 182 -13.06 2.45 13.15
CA VAL A 182 -13.11 1.88 14.50
C VAL A 182 -11.87 2.25 15.31
N LEU A 183 -10.67 2.10 14.74
CA LEU A 183 -9.42 2.47 15.42
C LEU A 183 -9.38 3.95 15.79
N ILE A 184 -9.75 4.86 14.87
CA ILE A 184 -9.80 6.29 15.13
C ILE A 184 -10.83 6.60 16.23
N GLY A 185 -12.01 5.96 16.19
CA GLY A 185 -13.03 6.11 17.23
C GLY A 185 -12.54 5.69 18.62
N VAL A 186 -11.85 4.54 18.71
CA VAL A 186 -11.24 4.06 19.96
C VAL A 186 -10.19 5.05 20.46
N VAL A 187 -9.28 5.51 19.59
CA VAL A 187 -8.26 6.51 19.96
C VAL A 187 -8.91 7.80 20.44
N ALA A 188 -9.97 8.28 19.78
CA ALA A 188 -10.68 9.49 20.18
C ALA A 188 -11.32 9.37 21.57
N ILE A 189 -11.90 8.20 21.91
CA ILE A 189 -12.46 7.93 23.24
C ILE A 189 -11.36 7.89 24.31
N LEU A 190 -10.21 7.28 23.99
CA LEU A 190 -9.10 7.13 24.94
C LEU A 190 -8.28 8.42 25.11
N SER A 191 -8.34 9.35 24.15
CA SER A 191 -7.52 10.59 24.13
C SER A 191 -8.17 11.77 24.86
N ILE A 192 -8.83 11.53 25.99
CA ILE A 192 -9.45 12.59 26.81
C ILE A 192 -8.39 13.67 27.15
N PRO A 193 -8.72 14.99 27.09
CA PRO A 193 -7.75 16.09 27.02
C PRO A 193 -6.67 16.17 28.12
N SER A 194 -6.85 15.46 29.22
CA SER A 194 -5.94 15.49 30.37
C SER A 194 -4.62 14.76 30.15
N PHE A 195 -4.44 14.01 29.04
CA PHE A 195 -3.29 13.14 28.80
C PHE A 195 -2.72 13.24 27.38
N ASN A 196 -2.26 14.42 26.98
CA ASN A 196 -1.69 14.67 25.64
C ASN A 196 -0.49 13.77 25.27
N ALA A 197 0.30 13.28 26.23
CA ALA A 197 1.40 12.37 25.93
C ALA A 197 0.94 10.92 25.66
N LEU A 198 -0.18 10.49 26.26
CA LEU A 198 -0.71 9.14 26.04
C LEU A 198 -1.49 9.04 24.72
N SER A 199 -2.10 10.14 24.25
CA SER A 199 -2.83 10.16 22.98
C SER A 199 -1.94 9.83 21.79
N GLU A 200 -0.67 10.27 21.81
CA GLU A 200 0.33 9.91 20.79
C GLU A 200 0.63 8.41 20.81
N LEU A 201 0.74 7.79 21.98
CA LEU A 201 0.94 6.34 22.10
C LEU A 201 -0.28 5.55 21.59
N PHE A 202 -1.50 6.00 21.89
CA PHE A 202 -2.72 5.38 21.35
C PHE A 202 -2.78 5.49 19.83
N MET A 203 -2.44 6.66 19.27
CA MET A 203 -2.35 6.85 17.82
C MET A 203 -1.24 5.99 17.19
N GLY A 204 -0.10 5.85 17.87
CA GLY A 204 0.98 4.96 17.48
C GLY A 204 0.53 3.50 17.42
N ALA A 205 -0.17 3.02 18.44
CA ALA A 205 -0.69 1.66 18.50
C ALA A 205 -1.74 1.40 17.40
N ALA A 206 -2.65 2.37 17.18
CA ALA A 206 -3.60 2.33 16.07
C ALA A 206 -2.89 2.29 14.71
N THR A 207 -1.85 3.11 14.52
CA THR A 207 -1.06 3.14 13.28
C THR A 207 -0.33 1.83 13.04
N TYR A 208 0.32 1.28 14.07
CA TYR A 208 1.00 -0.02 14.00
C TYR A 208 0.04 -1.12 13.57
N THR A 209 -1.11 -1.24 14.24
CA THR A 209 -2.09 -2.29 13.96
C THR A 209 -2.79 -2.10 12.62
N TRP A 210 -3.08 -0.85 12.22
CA TRP A 210 -3.54 -0.50 10.87
C TRP A 210 -2.60 -1.02 9.79
N TRP A 211 -1.30 -0.73 9.94
CA TRP A 211 -0.29 -1.10 8.96
C TRP A 211 -0.15 -2.61 8.88
N MET A 212 0.06 -3.29 10.01
CA MET A 212 0.25 -4.74 10.03
C MET A 212 -0.96 -5.48 9.44
N THR A 213 -2.17 -5.07 9.83
CA THR A 213 -3.41 -5.67 9.29
C THR A 213 -3.50 -5.48 7.78
N SER A 214 -3.16 -4.29 7.28
CA SER A 214 -3.13 -4.00 5.84
C SER A 214 -2.14 -4.91 5.10
N TYR A 215 -0.91 -5.07 5.62
CA TYR A 215 0.09 -5.96 5.03
C TYR A 215 -0.39 -7.41 4.96
N ILE A 216 -1.03 -7.90 6.02
CA ILE A 216 -1.53 -9.27 6.10
C ILE A 216 -2.70 -9.47 5.14
N MET A 217 -3.72 -8.61 5.18
CA MET A 217 -4.91 -8.76 4.35
C MET A 217 -4.57 -8.70 2.86
N PHE A 218 -3.81 -7.69 2.43
CA PHE A 218 -3.38 -7.63 1.03
C PHE A 218 -2.43 -8.77 0.66
N GLY A 219 -1.65 -9.29 1.61
CA GLY A 219 -0.83 -10.49 1.42
C GLY A 219 -1.67 -11.73 1.11
N GLU A 220 -2.77 -11.96 1.85
CA GLU A 220 -3.71 -13.05 1.57
C GLU A 220 -4.40 -12.86 0.21
N VAL A 221 -4.82 -11.64 -0.14
CA VAL A 221 -5.40 -11.33 -1.47
C VAL A 221 -4.44 -11.71 -2.60
N VAL A 222 -3.17 -11.30 -2.48
CA VAL A 222 -2.16 -11.60 -3.51
C VAL A 222 -1.85 -13.09 -3.60
N LYS A 223 -1.82 -13.79 -2.47
CA LYS A 223 -1.68 -15.25 -2.42
C LYS A 223 -2.86 -15.97 -3.10
N ASP A 224 -4.10 -15.64 -2.73
CA ASP A 224 -5.31 -16.26 -3.28
C ASP A 224 -5.47 -15.96 -4.79
N SER A 225 -4.95 -14.82 -5.29
CA SER A 225 -4.96 -14.49 -6.72
C SER A 225 -4.10 -15.42 -7.61
N GLY A 226 -3.19 -16.18 -7.01
CA GLY A 226 -2.26 -17.08 -7.71
C GLY A 226 -1.21 -16.38 -8.57
N VAL A 227 -1.08 -15.05 -8.51
CA VAL A 227 -0.08 -14.29 -9.31
C VAL A 227 1.36 -14.60 -8.92
N LEU A 228 1.59 -15.11 -7.71
CA LEU A 228 2.89 -15.53 -7.21
C LEU A 228 3.37 -16.85 -7.85
N HIS A 229 2.46 -17.72 -8.27
CA HIS A 229 2.78 -19.06 -8.77
C HIS A 229 2.75 -19.18 -10.31
N GLY A 230 2.63 -18.05 -11.01
CA GLY A 230 2.40 -17.95 -12.46
C GLY A 230 3.50 -18.50 -13.37
N HIS A 231 4.59 -19.10 -12.85
CA HIS A 231 5.58 -19.82 -13.66
C HIS A 231 5.72 -21.32 -13.31
N ALA A 232 5.17 -21.79 -12.19
CA ALA A 232 5.31 -23.19 -11.77
C ALA A 232 4.12 -24.07 -12.17
N SER A 233 2.93 -23.49 -12.36
CA SER A 233 1.69 -24.27 -12.51
C SER A 233 1.54 -24.99 -13.86
N HIS A 234 2.17 -24.49 -14.94
CA HIS A 234 2.20 -25.19 -16.24
C HIS A 234 3.13 -26.41 -16.22
N HIS A 235 4.25 -26.36 -15.50
CA HIS A 235 5.18 -27.47 -15.40
C HIS A 235 4.65 -28.60 -14.50
N VAL A 236 3.95 -28.28 -13.40
CA VAL A 236 3.41 -29.32 -12.51
C VAL A 236 2.21 -30.04 -13.14
N LYS A 237 1.35 -29.33 -13.89
CA LYS A 237 0.27 -29.99 -14.66
C LYS A 237 0.82 -30.84 -15.81
N SER A 238 1.88 -30.43 -16.50
CA SER A 238 2.49 -31.25 -17.56
C SER A 238 3.17 -32.50 -17.00
N ILE A 239 3.83 -32.43 -15.83
CA ILE A 239 4.46 -33.58 -15.17
C ILE A 239 3.40 -34.58 -14.65
N LYS A 240 2.29 -34.12 -14.05
CA LYS A 240 1.21 -35.02 -13.63
C LYS A 240 0.52 -35.70 -14.82
N HIS A 241 0.33 -34.99 -15.94
CA HIS A 241 -0.20 -35.62 -17.16
C HIS A 241 0.78 -36.60 -17.81
N ALA A 242 2.09 -36.32 -17.79
CA ALA A 242 3.12 -37.21 -18.30
C ALA A 242 3.26 -38.49 -17.45
N SER A 243 3.18 -38.38 -16.12
CA SER A 243 3.24 -39.55 -15.23
C SER A 243 1.99 -40.43 -15.35
N ALA A 244 0.80 -39.82 -15.49
CA ALA A 244 -0.45 -40.54 -15.73
C ALA A 244 -0.46 -41.27 -17.10
N LYS A 245 0.09 -40.66 -18.16
CA LYS A 245 0.24 -41.34 -19.46
C LYS A 245 1.22 -42.53 -19.38
N ARG A 246 2.32 -42.41 -18.63
CA ARG A 246 3.28 -43.53 -18.45
C ARG A 246 2.69 -44.69 -17.64
N SER A 247 1.85 -44.44 -16.64
CA SER A 247 1.21 -45.52 -15.87
C SER A 247 0.17 -46.28 -16.70
N LEU A 248 -0.62 -45.58 -17.52
CA LEU A 248 -1.59 -46.19 -18.43
C LEU A 248 -0.92 -47.00 -19.55
N ALA A 249 0.23 -46.54 -20.08
CA ALA A 249 0.99 -47.28 -21.09
C ALA A 249 1.59 -48.60 -20.55
N LYS A 250 2.04 -48.64 -19.28
CA LYS A 250 2.51 -49.88 -18.65
C LYS A 250 1.38 -50.89 -18.41
N LYS A 251 0.15 -50.42 -18.17
CA LYS A 251 -1.02 -51.29 -17.91
C LYS A 251 -1.56 -51.99 -19.17
N LYS A 252 -1.27 -51.48 -20.37
CA LYS A 252 -1.64 -52.11 -21.65
C LYS A 252 -0.62 -53.13 -22.19
N LYS A 253 0.56 -53.26 -21.58
CA LYS A 253 1.62 -54.20 -21.97
C LYS A 253 1.67 -55.48 -21.11
N LYS A 254 0.76 -55.63 -20.16
CA LYS A 254 0.47 -56.87 -19.44
C LYS A 254 -0.88 -57.37 -19.91
#